data_AF-A0A9N6YXF5-F1
#
_entry.id   AF-A0A9N6YXF5-F1
#
_cell.length_a   1.000
_cell.length_b   1.000
_cell.length_c   1.000
_cell.angle_alpha   90.00
_cell.angle_beta   90.00
_cell.angle_gamma   90.00
#
_symmetry.space_group_name_H-M   'P 1'
#
loop_
_entity.id
_entity.type
_entity.pdbx_description
1 polymer ?
#
loop_
_entity_poly.entity_id
_entity_poly.type
_entity_poly.pdbx_seq_one_letter_code
_entity_poly.pdbx_strand_id
1 'polypeptide(L)'
;MTDRDSGSHDGRARDDADPAARPSTAVALAAGAALFNERYFSAARGVWETAAGSADGESGDADRLLRGLAGTAAATRRVVDGDPKAVNGAETAVGALEGVSDAHGVTLAPVQKWAERLATDPEDADVSRSPRVRVDGDAPGFDGLSLDAARLAAPALARAGEPGDAEALAVAADLAETERGTGRSRFAELLFAYLHTPDTRPQVAARLADHVAIEERKRRDVDGLF
;
A
#
# COMPACT_ATOMS: atom_id res chain seq x y z
N MET A 1 25.66 -8.45 51.78
CA MET A 1 25.62 -7.00 51.46
C MET A 1 25.97 -6.89 49.98
N THR A 2 24.95 -6.97 49.10
CA THR A 2 24.28 -5.81 48.46
C THR A 2 25.28 -5.01 47.61
N ASP A 3 25.05 -4.67 46.36
CA ASP A 3 24.01 -4.88 45.35
C ASP A 3 24.61 -4.19 44.08
N ARG A 4 24.11 -4.51 42.88
CA ARG A 4 24.18 -3.74 41.60
C ARG A 4 25.41 -2.85 41.28
N ASP A 5 25.94 -2.98 40.06
CA ASP A 5 25.29 -2.32 38.92
C ASP A 5 25.86 -2.80 37.57
N SER A 6 24.99 -3.41 36.77
CA SER A 6 25.23 -3.80 35.38
C SER A 6 24.72 -2.68 34.49
N GLY A 7 25.60 -1.73 34.15
CA GLY A 7 25.31 -0.66 33.21
C GLY A 7 25.42 -1.12 31.76
N SER A 8 24.41 -1.83 31.28
CA SER A 8 24.15 -2.07 29.87
C SER A 8 23.88 -0.72 29.18
N HIS A 9 24.85 -0.17 28.46
CA HIS A 9 24.61 0.99 27.59
C HIS A 9 23.99 0.53 26.27
N ASP A 10 22.67 0.48 26.35
CA ASP A 10 21.67 0.76 25.32
C ASP A 10 22.23 1.06 23.92
N GLY A 11 22.27 0.01 23.09
CA GLY A 11 22.40 0.12 21.65
C GLY A 11 21.14 0.73 21.07
N ARG A 12 21.08 2.07 21.05
CA ARG A 12 20.21 2.76 20.09
C ARG A 12 20.87 2.66 18.73
N ALA A 13 20.56 1.57 18.02
CA ALA A 13 20.57 1.57 16.58
C ALA A 13 19.69 2.74 16.14
N ARG A 14 20.34 3.84 15.74
CA ARG A 14 19.71 4.83 14.88
C ARG A 14 19.46 4.07 13.59
N ASP A 15 18.20 3.81 13.30
CA ASP A 15 17.77 3.53 11.92
C ASP A 15 18.17 4.76 11.11
N ASP A 16 19.34 4.68 10.48
CA ASP A 16 19.72 5.52 9.37
C ASP A 16 18.81 5.12 8.21
N ALA A 17 17.57 5.61 8.25
CA ALA A 17 16.60 5.41 7.19
C ALA A 17 17.10 6.15 5.94
N ASP A 18 17.69 5.39 5.03
CA ASP A 18 17.94 5.81 3.65
C ASP A 18 16.60 6.29 3.04
N PRO A 19 16.50 7.52 2.50
CA PRO A 19 15.29 7.99 1.81
C PRO A 19 14.97 7.17 0.55
N ALA A 20 15.86 6.28 0.10
CA ALA A 20 15.62 5.27 -0.92
C ALA A 20 15.22 3.88 -0.36
N ALA A 21 14.99 3.74 0.95
CA ALA A 21 14.59 2.49 1.57
C ALA A 21 13.27 1.99 0.97
N ARG A 22 13.35 0.87 0.26
CA ARG A 22 12.20 0.17 -0.30
C ARG A 22 11.16 -0.05 0.81
N PRO A 23 9.86 0.14 0.53
CA PRO A 23 8.84 -0.08 1.55
C PRO A 23 8.92 -1.54 2.02
N SER A 24 8.89 -1.76 3.33
CA SER A 24 8.90 -3.12 3.85
C SER A 24 7.68 -3.89 3.36
N THR A 25 7.83 -5.20 3.17
CA THR A 25 6.73 -6.08 2.76
C THR A 25 5.49 -5.91 3.64
N ALA A 26 5.66 -5.71 4.96
CA ALA A 26 4.57 -5.43 5.89
C ALA A 26 3.78 -4.13 5.56
N VAL A 27 4.48 -3.04 5.22
CA VAL A 27 3.85 -1.76 4.86
C VAL A 27 3.06 -1.90 3.55
N ALA A 28 3.62 -2.59 2.56
CA ALA A 28 2.94 -2.86 1.29
C ALA A 28 1.70 -3.75 1.47
N LEU A 29 1.79 -4.77 2.33
CA LEU A 29 0.66 -5.63 2.68
C LEU A 29 -0.48 -4.84 3.32
N ALA A 30 -0.17 -4.00 4.33
CA ALA A 30 -1.18 -3.17 4.98
C ALA A 30 -1.84 -2.15 4.03
N ALA A 31 -1.04 -1.45 3.22
CA ALA A 31 -1.54 -0.47 2.26
C ALA A 31 -2.45 -1.10 1.18
N GLY A 32 -1.98 -2.20 0.56
CA GLY A 32 -2.77 -2.92 -0.44
C GLY A 32 -4.01 -3.58 0.14
N ALA A 33 -3.93 -4.12 1.37
CA ALA A 33 -5.09 -4.69 2.05
C ALA A 33 -6.16 -3.64 2.32
N ALA A 34 -5.78 -2.44 2.78
CA ALA A 34 -6.72 -1.34 2.97
C ALA A 34 -7.40 -0.94 1.66
N LEU A 35 -6.65 -0.78 0.57
CA LEU A 35 -7.22 -0.46 -0.74
C LEU A 35 -8.16 -1.57 -1.25
N PHE A 36 -7.78 -2.84 -1.09
CA PHE A 36 -8.61 -3.98 -1.51
C PHE A 36 -9.91 -4.03 -0.71
N ASN A 37 -9.81 -3.85 0.62
CA ASN A 37 -10.94 -3.80 1.52
C ASN A 37 -11.86 -2.65 1.11
N GLU A 38 -11.34 -1.45 0.88
CA GLU A 38 -12.11 -0.30 0.38
C GLU A 38 -12.49 -0.40 -1.11
N ARG A 39 -12.36 -1.58 -1.73
CA ARG A 39 -12.84 -1.90 -3.09
C ARG A 39 -12.07 -1.23 -4.22
N TYR A 40 -10.94 -0.60 -3.91
CA TYR A 40 -10.00 -0.03 -4.86
C TYR A 40 -9.04 -1.10 -5.39
N PHE A 41 -9.58 -2.12 -6.06
CA PHE A 41 -8.84 -3.30 -6.51
C PHE A 41 -7.65 -2.96 -7.43
N SER A 42 -7.82 -2.02 -8.35
CA SER A 42 -6.72 -1.59 -9.24
C SER A 42 -5.59 -0.92 -8.48
N ALA A 43 -5.92 -0.11 -7.46
CA ALA A 43 -4.93 0.54 -6.61
C ALA A 43 -4.19 -0.49 -5.73
N ALA A 44 -4.94 -1.42 -5.12
CA ALA A 44 -4.38 -2.50 -4.31
C ALA A 44 -3.39 -3.35 -5.10
N ARG A 45 -3.79 -3.76 -6.32
CA ARG A 45 -2.91 -4.45 -7.28
C ARG A 45 -1.62 -3.65 -7.50
N GLY A 46 -1.72 -2.37 -7.83
CA GLY A 46 -0.55 -1.54 -8.12
C GLY A 46 0.47 -1.46 -6.97
N VAL A 47 -0.02 -1.39 -5.72
CA VAL A 47 0.85 -1.43 -4.52
C VAL A 47 1.58 -2.77 -4.44
N TRP A 48 0.86 -3.88 -4.54
CA TRP A 48 1.47 -5.21 -4.42
C TRP A 48 2.39 -5.58 -5.59
N GLU A 49 2.09 -5.16 -6.82
CA GLU A 49 2.97 -5.38 -7.98
C GLU A 49 4.31 -4.63 -7.85
N THR A 50 4.25 -3.38 -7.36
CA THR A 50 5.45 -2.57 -7.14
C THR A 50 6.33 -3.18 -6.04
N ALA A 51 5.71 -3.66 -4.95
CA ALA A 51 6.41 -4.33 -3.87
C ALA A 51 7.04 -5.66 -4.31
N ALA A 52 6.31 -6.48 -5.08
CA ALA A 52 6.80 -7.74 -5.63
C ALA A 52 8.05 -7.54 -6.50
N GLY A 53 8.02 -6.56 -7.42
CA GLY A 53 9.17 -6.23 -8.26
C GLY A 53 10.38 -5.66 -7.52
N SER A 54 10.20 -5.27 -6.26
CA SER A 54 11.26 -4.72 -5.39
C SER A 54 11.82 -5.74 -4.40
N ALA A 55 11.25 -6.94 -4.31
CA ALA A 55 11.62 -7.99 -3.37
C ALA A 55 12.86 -8.81 -3.78
N ASP A 56 13.80 -8.21 -4.53
CA ASP A 56 15.07 -8.85 -4.90
C ASP A 56 15.89 -9.22 -3.65
N GLY A 57 15.76 -10.46 -3.19
CA GLY A 57 16.55 -11.04 -2.09
C GLY A 57 15.78 -11.50 -0.86
N GLU A 58 14.49 -11.16 -0.73
CA GLU A 58 13.60 -11.73 0.30
C GLU A 58 13.08 -13.09 -0.20
N SER A 59 12.79 -14.01 0.73
CA SER A 59 12.30 -15.37 0.44
C SER A 59 11.29 -15.36 -0.71
N GLY A 60 11.41 -16.28 -1.67
CA GLY A 60 10.52 -16.33 -2.84
C GLY A 60 9.02 -16.42 -2.49
N ASP A 61 8.69 -16.70 -1.24
CA ASP A 61 7.33 -16.68 -0.71
C ASP A 61 6.74 -15.27 -0.57
N ALA A 62 7.53 -14.23 -0.22
CA ALA A 62 7.05 -12.86 -0.13
C ALA A 62 6.60 -12.32 -1.50
N ASP A 63 7.45 -12.53 -2.52
CA ASP A 63 7.15 -12.18 -3.90
C ASP A 63 5.96 -12.99 -4.46
N ARG A 64 5.91 -14.31 -4.22
CA ARG A 64 4.74 -15.14 -4.57
C ARG A 64 3.44 -14.66 -3.92
N LEU A 65 3.49 -14.35 -2.62
CA LEU A 65 2.37 -13.80 -1.87
C LEU A 65 1.87 -12.50 -2.51
N LEU A 66 2.75 -11.54 -2.73
CA LEU A 66 2.41 -10.24 -3.31
C LEU A 66 1.87 -10.38 -4.74
N ARG A 67 2.47 -11.25 -5.56
CA ARG A 67 1.96 -11.56 -6.92
C ARG A 67 0.59 -12.23 -6.88
N GLY A 68 0.35 -13.14 -5.94
CA GLY A 68 -0.94 -13.80 -5.75
C GLY A 68 -2.04 -12.86 -5.29
N LEU A 69 -1.73 -11.95 -4.37
CA LEU A 69 -2.63 -10.88 -3.92
C LEU A 69 -2.95 -9.91 -5.06
N ALA A 70 -1.93 -9.45 -5.80
CA ALA A 70 -2.09 -8.60 -6.97
C ALA A 70 -2.95 -9.27 -8.06
N GLY A 71 -2.69 -10.55 -8.35
CA GLY A 71 -3.47 -11.35 -9.30
C GLY A 71 -4.94 -11.47 -8.88
N THR A 72 -5.19 -11.70 -7.58
CA THR A 72 -6.55 -11.78 -7.02
C THR A 72 -7.29 -10.45 -7.14
N ALA A 73 -6.62 -9.33 -6.86
CA ALA A 73 -7.18 -7.98 -7.06
C ALA A 73 -7.49 -7.71 -8.54
N ALA A 74 -6.59 -8.08 -9.44
CA ALA A 74 -6.79 -7.95 -10.88
C ALA A 74 -7.99 -8.77 -11.38
N ALA A 75 -8.10 -10.03 -10.95
CA ALA A 75 -9.24 -10.90 -11.30
C ALA A 75 -10.56 -10.35 -10.77
N THR A 76 -10.57 -9.88 -9.51
CA THR A 76 -11.74 -9.25 -8.90
C THR A 76 -12.19 -8.02 -9.68
N ARG A 77 -11.25 -7.15 -10.10
CA ARG A 77 -11.56 -6.00 -10.95
C ARG A 77 -12.13 -6.41 -12.30
N ARG A 78 -11.56 -7.43 -12.94
CA ARG A 78 -12.05 -7.94 -14.24
C ARG A 78 -13.48 -8.46 -14.15
N VAL A 79 -13.85 -9.12 -13.06
CA VAL A 79 -15.26 -9.51 -12.83
C VAL A 79 -16.17 -8.29 -12.73
N VAL A 80 -15.75 -7.24 -12.01
CA VAL A 80 -16.50 -5.97 -11.95
C VAL A 80 -16.69 -5.35 -13.34
N ASP A 81 -15.68 -5.46 -14.21
CA ASP A 81 -15.70 -4.93 -15.57
C ASP A 81 -16.42 -5.85 -16.59
N GLY A 82 -16.85 -7.06 -16.17
CA GLY A 82 -17.40 -8.07 -17.07
C GLY A 82 -16.39 -8.64 -18.07
N ASP A 83 -15.09 -8.59 -17.76
CA ASP A 83 -14.02 -9.08 -18.64
C ASP A 83 -13.87 -10.62 -18.51
N PRO A 84 -14.06 -11.38 -19.61
CA PRO A 84 -13.95 -12.85 -19.60
C PRO A 84 -12.55 -13.35 -19.25
N LYS A 85 -11.51 -12.51 -19.31
CA LYS A 85 -10.15 -12.86 -18.86
C LYS A 85 -10.02 -12.94 -17.33
N ALA A 86 -11.10 -12.67 -16.58
CA ALA A 86 -11.13 -12.85 -15.13
C ALA A 86 -10.69 -14.27 -14.71
N VAL A 87 -11.17 -15.31 -15.40
CA VAL A 87 -10.87 -16.73 -15.11
C VAL A 87 -9.37 -17.00 -15.13
N ASN A 88 -8.71 -16.77 -16.27
CA ASN A 88 -7.28 -17.02 -16.42
C ASN A 88 -6.43 -16.19 -15.43
N GLY A 89 -6.86 -14.96 -15.14
CA GLY A 89 -6.23 -14.14 -14.12
C GLY A 89 -6.35 -14.75 -12.71
N ALA A 90 -7.52 -15.29 -12.38
CA ALA A 90 -7.78 -15.94 -11.10
C ALA A 90 -7.00 -17.25 -10.96
N GLU A 91 -6.93 -18.08 -12.00
CA GLU A 91 -6.11 -19.30 -12.01
C GLU A 91 -4.63 -19.01 -11.77
N THR A 92 -4.11 -17.96 -12.41
CA THR A 92 -2.73 -17.48 -12.19
C THR A 92 -2.53 -17.05 -10.73
N ALA A 93 -3.52 -16.37 -10.14
CA ALA A 93 -3.47 -15.94 -8.75
C ALA A 93 -3.49 -17.13 -7.78
N VAL A 94 -4.33 -18.15 -8.03
CA VAL A 94 -4.37 -19.40 -7.26
C VAL A 94 -3.00 -20.07 -7.27
N GLY A 95 -2.40 -20.26 -8.45
CA GLY A 95 -1.08 -20.90 -8.57
C GLY A 95 0.05 -20.10 -7.91
N ALA A 96 -0.05 -18.77 -7.83
CA ALA A 96 0.92 -17.94 -7.11
C ALA A 96 0.75 -18.03 -5.58
N LEU A 97 -0.47 -18.21 -5.08
CA LEU A 97 -0.76 -18.38 -3.65
C LEU A 97 -0.55 -19.82 -3.16
N GLU A 98 -0.44 -20.78 -4.07
CA GLU A 98 -0.19 -22.18 -3.74
C GLU A 98 1.23 -22.36 -3.18
N GLY A 99 1.33 -23.04 -2.03
CA GLY A 99 2.63 -23.35 -1.42
C GLY A 99 3.35 -22.19 -0.73
N VAL A 100 2.73 -21.00 -0.61
CA VAL A 100 3.24 -19.90 0.22
C VAL A 100 3.28 -20.36 1.68
N SER A 101 4.48 -20.52 2.23
CA SER A 101 4.69 -21.06 3.58
C SER A 101 4.79 -19.97 4.65
N ASP A 102 5.30 -18.78 4.28
CA ASP A 102 5.25 -17.57 5.09
C ASP A 102 4.29 -16.56 4.45
N ALA A 103 3.17 -16.32 5.12
CA ALA A 103 2.15 -15.38 4.67
C ALA A 103 2.39 -13.95 5.19
N HIS A 104 3.48 -13.70 5.93
CA HIS A 104 3.78 -12.38 6.50
C HIS A 104 2.58 -11.76 7.25
N GLY A 105 1.91 -12.57 8.08
CA GLY A 105 0.73 -12.16 8.85
C GLY A 105 -0.60 -12.16 8.07
N VAL A 106 -0.58 -12.40 6.76
CA VAL A 106 -1.81 -12.42 5.94
C VAL A 106 -2.65 -13.65 6.22
N THR A 107 -3.95 -13.46 6.47
CA THR A 107 -4.90 -14.59 6.53
C THR A 107 -5.26 -15.03 5.11
N LEU A 108 -4.52 -16.00 4.57
CA LEU A 108 -4.60 -16.40 3.15
C LEU A 108 -5.85 -17.19 2.76
N ALA A 109 -6.37 -18.05 3.64
CA ALA A 109 -7.42 -19.00 3.26
C ALA A 109 -8.70 -18.35 2.66
N PRO A 110 -9.23 -17.21 3.18
CA PRO A 110 -10.33 -16.51 2.53
C PRO A 110 -9.99 -15.97 1.14
N VAL A 111 -8.76 -15.49 0.93
CA VAL A 111 -8.30 -14.93 -0.35
C VAL A 111 -8.15 -16.03 -1.39
N GLN A 112 -7.55 -17.17 -1.02
CA GLN A 112 -7.43 -18.34 -1.89
C GLN A 112 -8.80 -18.85 -2.35
N LYS A 113 -9.74 -19.03 -1.42
CA LYS A 113 -11.12 -19.43 -1.74
C LYS A 113 -11.82 -18.44 -2.68
N TRP A 114 -11.54 -17.15 -2.53
CA TRP A 114 -12.08 -16.14 -3.43
C TRP A 114 -11.48 -16.26 -4.82
N ALA A 115 -10.15 -16.40 -4.94
CA ALA A 115 -9.50 -16.62 -6.22
C ALA A 115 -9.98 -17.91 -6.91
N GLU A 116 -10.14 -19.01 -6.17
CA GLU A 116 -10.70 -20.28 -6.68
C GLU A 116 -12.13 -20.11 -7.21
N ARG A 117 -12.97 -19.34 -6.49
CA ARG A 117 -14.33 -19.02 -6.95
C ARG A 117 -14.30 -18.23 -8.26
N LEU A 118 -13.46 -17.20 -8.35
CA LEU A 118 -13.30 -16.41 -9.57
C LEU A 118 -12.77 -17.23 -10.75
N ALA A 119 -11.94 -18.24 -10.48
CA ALA A 119 -11.43 -19.17 -11.50
C ALA A 119 -12.50 -20.16 -11.98
N THR A 120 -13.42 -20.56 -11.11
CA THR A 120 -14.45 -21.56 -11.44
C THR A 120 -15.68 -20.92 -12.09
N ASP A 121 -16.19 -19.86 -11.48
CA ASP A 121 -17.46 -19.23 -11.86
C ASP A 121 -17.46 -17.74 -11.51
N PRO A 122 -16.85 -16.90 -12.37
CA PRO A 122 -16.78 -15.46 -12.13
C PRO A 122 -18.13 -14.76 -12.31
N GLU A 123 -19.06 -15.31 -13.10
CA GLU A 123 -20.36 -14.68 -13.36
C GLU A 123 -21.27 -14.74 -12.11
N ASP A 124 -21.20 -15.84 -11.35
CA ASP A 124 -21.89 -16.01 -10.07
C ASP A 124 -21.13 -15.42 -8.87
N ALA A 125 -19.96 -14.82 -9.08
CA ALA A 125 -19.17 -14.20 -8.03
C ALA A 125 -19.73 -12.82 -7.65
N ASP A 126 -20.57 -12.79 -6.61
CA ASP A 126 -21.00 -11.52 -5.99
C ASP A 126 -19.79 -10.79 -5.37
N VAL A 127 -19.24 -9.86 -6.14
CA VAL A 127 -18.05 -9.10 -5.76
C VAL A 127 -18.30 -8.37 -4.44
N SER A 128 -19.52 -7.94 -4.11
CA SER A 128 -19.83 -7.26 -2.83
C SER A 128 -19.51 -8.14 -1.59
N ARG A 129 -19.40 -9.46 -1.80
CA ARG A 129 -19.02 -10.45 -0.78
C ARG A 129 -17.56 -10.89 -0.86
N SER A 130 -16.70 -10.19 -1.61
CA SER A 130 -15.27 -10.48 -1.60
C SER A 130 -14.74 -10.45 -0.15
N PRO A 131 -13.81 -11.34 0.21
CA PRO A 131 -13.29 -11.39 1.57
C PRO A 131 -12.56 -10.09 1.91
N ARG A 132 -12.54 -9.74 3.19
CA ARG A 132 -11.58 -8.75 3.68
C ARG A 132 -10.20 -9.41 3.76
N VAL A 133 -9.18 -8.77 3.21
CA VAL A 133 -7.78 -9.17 3.42
C VAL A 133 -7.39 -8.74 4.82
N ARG A 134 -6.94 -9.71 5.63
CA ARG A 134 -6.47 -9.48 6.99
C ARG A 134 -4.97 -9.61 7.07
N VAL A 135 -4.33 -8.71 7.81
CA VAL A 135 -2.89 -8.69 8.11
C VAL A 135 -2.75 -8.63 9.63
N ASP A 136 -2.02 -9.58 10.21
CA ASP A 136 -1.81 -9.72 11.65
C ASP A 136 -3.12 -9.80 12.47
N GLY A 137 -4.17 -10.36 11.86
CA GLY A 137 -5.50 -10.55 12.47
C GLY A 137 -6.48 -9.38 12.25
N ASP A 138 -5.97 -8.20 11.90
CA ASP A 138 -6.78 -7.02 11.61
C ASP A 138 -7.17 -6.96 10.14
N ALA A 139 -8.26 -6.25 9.81
CA ALA A 139 -8.65 -5.94 8.45
C ALA A 139 -8.35 -4.45 8.18
N PRO A 140 -7.17 -4.12 7.61
CA PRO A 140 -6.80 -2.73 7.40
C PRO A 140 -7.87 -1.99 6.58
N GLY A 141 -8.17 -0.77 7.00
CA GLY A 141 -8.96 0.22 6.27
C GLY A 141 -8.26 1.58 6.41
N PHE A 142 -8.75 2.61 5.73
CA PHE A 142 -8.04 3.91 5.73
C PHE A 142 -7.86 4.51 7.13
N ASP A 143 -8.86 4.39 8.00
CA ASP A 143 -8.85 4.93 9.39
C ASP A 143 -7.70 4.40 10.25
N GLY A 144 -7.18 3.21 9.93
CA GLY A 144 -6.15 2.52 10.70
C GLY A 144 -4.77 2.52 10.06
N LEU A 145 -4.58 3.18 8.91
CA LEU A 145 -3.29 3.14 8.20
C LEU A 145 -2.22 3.96 8.93
N SER A 146 -1.01 3.40 9.01
CA SER A 146 0.18 4.16 9.37
C SER A 146 0.51 5.18 8.27
N LEU A 147 1.34 6.17 8.60
CA LEU A 147 1.82 7.13 7.59
C LEU A 147 2.57 6.41 6.46
N ASP A 148 3.41 5.42 6.76
CA ASP A 148 4.17 4.70 5.73
C ASP A 148 3.23 3.96 4.76
N ALA A 149 2.15 3.36 5.26
CA ALA A 149 1.15 2.71 4.43
C ALA A 149 0.30 3.73 3.65
N ALA A 150 -0.06 4.87 4.26
CA ALA A 150 -0.77 5.96 3.59
C ALA A 150 0.04 6.58 2.45
N ARG A 151 1.37 6.70 2.62
CA ARG A 151 2.32 7.14 1.58
C ARG A 151 2.32 6.23 0.35
N LEU A 152 2.04 4.93 0.50
CA LEU A 152 1.85 4.01 -0.63
C LEU A 152 0.42 4.05 -1.19
N ALA A 153 -0.58 4.13 -0.31
CA ALA A 153 -1.98 4.00 -0.67
C ALA A 153 -2.50 5.21 -1.46
N ALA A 154 -2.18 6.44 -1.03
CA ALA A 154 -2.73 7.65 -1.64
C ALA A 154 -2.28 7.86 -3.10
N PRO A 155 -0.98 7.73 -3.46
CA PRO A 155 -0.57 7.80 -4.86
C PRO A 155 -1.14 6.64 -5.70
N ALA A 156 -1.23 5.44 -5.14
CA ALA A 156 -1.82 4.30 -5.84
C ALA A 156 -3.30 4.50 -6.17
N LEU A 157 -4.03 5.14 -5.26
CA LEU A 157 -5.44 5.48 -5.44
C LEU A 157 -5.61 6.49 -6.59
N ALA A 158 -4.81 7.55 -6.63
CA ALA A 158 -4.79 8.50 -7.75
C ALA A 158 -4.44 7.83 -9.09
N ARG A 159 -3.42 6.95 -9.13
CA ARG A 159 -3.07 6.17 -10.34
C ARG A 159 -4.22 5.28 -10.83
N ALA A 160 -5.08 4.82 -9.93
CA ALA A 160 -6.24 4.00 -10.27
C ALA A 160 -7.44 4.80 -10.81
N GLY A 161 -7.31 6.13 -10.94
CA GLY A 161 -8.32 7.00 -11.53
C GLY A 161 -9.08 7.87 -10.53
N GLU A 162 -8.76 7.82 -9.24
CA GLU A 162 -9.30 8.77 -8.28
C GLU A 162 -8.73 10.18 -8.50
N PRO A 163 -9.45 11.24 -8.11
CA PRO A 163 -9.04 12.63 -8.34
C PRO A 163 -7.62 12.92 -7.86
N GLY A 164 -6.85 13.70 -8.63
CA GLY A 164 -5.49 14.12 -8.28
C GLY A 164 -4.43 13.58 -9.23
N ASP A 165 -3.28 14.26 -9.25
CA ASP A 165 -2.12 13.79 -9.97
C ASP A 165 -1.31 12.83 -9.11
N ALA A 166 -1.12 11.61 -9.61
CA ALA A 166 -0.39 10.56 -8.91
C ALA A 166 1.07 10.93 -8.60
N GLU A 167 1.71 11.71 -9.47
CA GLU A 167 3.09 12.14 -9.28
C GLU A 167 3.18 13.17 -8.16
N ALA A 168 2.32 14.21 -8.18
CA ALA A 168 2.20 15.15 -7.07
C ALA A 168 1.90 14.44 -5.73
N LEU A 169 1.03 13.42 -5.73
CA LEU A 169 0.74 12.62 -4.54
C LEU A 169 1.96 11.84 -4.04
N ALA A 170 2.78 11.29 -4.94
CA ALA A 170 4.03 10.63 -4.57
C ALA A 170 5.05 11.62 -3.99
N VAL A 171 5.20 12.81 -4.58
CA VAL A 171 6.09 13.85 -4.04
C VAL A 171 5.60 14.32 -2.65
N ALA A 172 4.29 14.47 -2.46
CA ALA A 172 3.73 14.77 -1.15
C ALA A 172 3.97 13.65 -0.13
N ALA A 173 3.95 12.38 -0.54
CA ALA A 173 4.33 11.27 0.30
C ALA A 173 5.78 11.41 0.80
N ASP A 174 6.73 11.76 -0.07
CA ASP A 174 8.13 11.96 0.32
C ASP A 174 8.34 13.20 1.20
N LEU A 175 7.58 14.27 0.94
CA LEU A 175 7.57 15.44 1.80
C LEU A 175 6.99 15.13 3.18
N ALA A 176 5.98 14.27 3.28
CA ALA A 176 5.41 13.85 4.56
C ALA A 176 6.45 13.09 5.43
N GLU A 177 7.30 12.27 4.81
CA GLU A 177 8.42 11.64 5.51
C GLU A 177 9.44 12.68 5.99
N THR A 178 9.77 13.63 5.12
CA THR A 178 10.69 14.72 5.46
C THR A 178 10.16 15.60 6.60
N GLU A 179 8.84 15.72 6.74
CA GLU A 179 8.20 16.45 7.83
C GLU A 179 8.21 15.68 9.16
N ARG A 180 8.43 14.35 9.16
CA ARG A 180 8.42 13.50 10.36
C ARG A 180 9.44 14.01 11.38
N GLY A 181 8.98 14.17 12.63
CA GLY A 181 9.81 14.66 13.73
C GLY A 181 10.16 16.17 13.68
N THR A 182 9.73 16.90 12.65
CA THR A 182 10.01 18.35 12.52
C THR A 182 8.96 19.24 13.19
N GLY A 183 7.87 18.67 13.71
CA GLY A 183 6.71 19.40 14.24
C GLY A 183 5.77 19.95 13.15
N ARG A 184 6.12 19.77 11.87
CA ARG A 184 5.23 19.98 10.72
C ARG A 184 4.57 18.65 10.35
N SER A 185 3.32 18.69 9.92
CA SER A 185 2.52 17.50 9.60
C SER A 185 1.59 17.70 8.40
N ARG A 186 1.80 18.78 7.62
CA ARG A 186 0.86 19.20 6.59
C ARG A 186 0.64 18.12 5.54
N PHE A 187 1.72 17.54 5.00
CA PHE A 187 1.59 16.56 3.94
C PHE A 187 1.00 15.25 4.48
N ALA A 188 1.39 14.83 5.68
CA ALA A 188 0.78 13.68 6.36
C ALA A 188 -0.74 13.87 6.55
N GLU A 189 -1.17 15.02 7.07
CA GLU A 189 -2.58 15.35 7.26
C GLU A 189 -3.36 15.36 5.94
N LEU A 190 -2.78 15.91 4.87
CA LEU A 190 -3.43 15.93 3.56
C LEU A 190 -3.52 14.54 2.92
N LEU A 191 -2.49 13.70 3.06
CA LEU A 191 -2.52 12.31 2.58
C LEU A 191 -3.61 11.50 3.30
N PHE A 192 -3.72 11.66 4.62
CA PHE A 192 -4.81 11.05 5.36
C PHE A 192 -6.16 11.62 4.92
N ALA A 193 -6.32 12.95 4.85
CA ALA A 193 -7.57 13.55 4.40
C ALA A 193 -8.00 13.02 3.02
N TYR A 194 -7.05 12.85 2.10
CA TYR A 194 -7.28 12.32 0.75
C TYR A 194 -7.88 10.90 0.75
N LEU A 195 -7.40 10.04 1.65
CA LEU A 195 -7.90 8.68 1.82
C LEU A 195 -9.29 8.66 2.47
N HIS A 196 -9.46 9.39 3.59
CA HIS A 196 -10.67 9.32 4.43
C HIS A 196 -11.88 10.06 3.88
N THR A 197 -11.70 11.05 2.99
CA THR A 197 -12.79 11.95 2.58
C THR A 197 -13.07 11.87 1.08
N PRO A 198 -13.74 10.81 0.58
CA PRO A 198 -14.01 10.62 -0.84
C PRO A 198 -14.73 11.81 -1.49
N ASP A 199 -15.71 12.39 -0.79
CA ASP A 199 -16.51 13.51 -1.30
C ASP A 199 -15.69 14.80 -1.49
N THR A 200 -14.63 14.99 -0.70
CA THR A 200 -13.74 16.16 -0.78
C THR A 200 -12.37 15.85 -1.38
N ARG A 201 -12.19 14.62 -1.91
CA ARG A 201 -10.93 14.14 -2.48
C ARG A 201 -10.38 15.07 -3.57
N PRO A 202 -11.18 15.61 -4.52
CA PRO A 202 -10.68 16.56 -5.50
C PRO A 202 -10.06 17.83 -4.89
N GLN A 203 -10.67 18.38 -3.83
CA GLN A 203 -10.20 19.60 -3.18
C GLN A 203 -8.93 19.34 -2.38
N VAL A 204 -8.85 18.19 -1.69
CA VAL A 204 -7.64 17.77 -0.98
C VAL A 204 -6.49 17.56 -1.97
N ALA A 205 -6.75 16.90 -3.10
CA ALA A 205 -5.75 16.68 -4.14
C ALA A 205 -5.21 17.99 -4.73
N ALA A 206 -6.10 18.94 -5.06
CA ALA A 206 -5.69 20.25 -5.56
C ALA A 206 -4.80 21.00 -4.56
N ARG A 207 -5.21 21.03 -3.28
CA ARG A 207 -4.42 21.66 -2.21
C ARG A 207 -3.06 21.01 -2.02
N LEU A 208 -3.01 19.68 -2.10
CA LEU A 208 -1.76 18.94 -2.00
C LEU A 208 -0.83 19.27 -3.18
N ALA A 209 -1.34 19.31 -4.41
CA ALA A 209 -0.59 19.71 -5.59
C ALA A 209 -0.05 21.14 -5.48
N ASP A 210 -0.85 22.10 -4.99
CA ASP A 210 -0.41 23.47 -4.75
C ASP A 210 0.78 23.52 -3.77
N HIS A 211 0.71 22.75 -2.68
CA HIS A 211 1.79 22.69 -1.70
C HIS A 211 3.05 22.03 -2.24
N VAL A 212 2.92 20.98 -3.04
CA VAL A 212 4.05 20.35 -3.75
C VAL A 212 4.73 21.36 -4.67
N ALA A 213 3.96 22.05 -5.52
CA ALA A 213 4.50 23.05 -6.45
C ALA A 213 5.26 24.18 -5.73
N ILE A 214 4.78 24.59 -4.54
CA ILE A 214 5.48 25.57 -3.69
C ILE A 214 6.83 25.02 -3.20
N GLU A 215 6.88 23.78 -2.71
CA GLU A 215 8.13 23.17 -2.21
C GLU A 215 9.13 22.91 -3.34
N GLU A 216 8.68 22.46 -4.51
CA GLU A 216 9.53 22.29 -5.68
C GLU A 216 10.13 23.60 -6.19
N ARG A 217 9.33 24.68 -6.17
CA ARG A 217 9.84 26.01 -6.49
C ARG A 217 10.92 26.45 -5.51
N LYS A 218 10.71 26.25 -4.20
CA LYS A 218 11.73 26.58 -3.19
C LYS A 218 13.02 25.82 -3.42
N ARG A 219 12.94 24.52 -3.74
CA ARG A 219 14.12 23.70 -4.06
C ARG A 219 14.88 24.27 -5.26
N ARG A 220 14.19 24.56 -6.37
CA ARG A 220 14.81 25.17 -7.57
C ARG A 220 15.43 26.53 -7.31
N ASP A 221 14.77 27.37 -6.50
CA ASP A 221 15.29 28.69 -6.14
C ASP A 221 16.57 28.57 -5.29
N VAL A 222 16.70 27.53 -4.45
CA VAL A 222 17.92 27.23 -3.67
C VAL A 222 19.02 26.64 -4.55
N ASP A 223 18.69 25.70 -5.45
CA ASP A 223 19.66 25.09 -6.36
C ASP A 223 20.29 26.13 -7.32
N GLY A 224 19.59 27.22 -7.64
CA GLY A 224 20.10 28.32 -8.46
C GLY A 224 20.99 29.33 -7.72
N LEU A 225 21.18 29.18 -6.40
CA LEU A 225 22.01 30.06 -5.56
C LEU A 225 23.40 29.47 -5.25
N PHE A 226 23.67 28.22 -5.62
CA PHE A 226 24.94 27.50 -5.43
C PHE A 226 25.48 26.99 -6.77
#